data_AF-A0A1H8UUX0-F1
#
_entry.id   AF-A0A1H8UUX0-F1
#
_cell.length_a   1.000
_cell.length_b   1.000
_cell.length_c   1.000
_cell.angle_alpha   90.00
_cell.angle_beta   90.00
_cell.angle_gamma   90.00
#
_symmetry.space_group_name_H-M   'P 1'
#
loop_
_entity.id
_entity.type
_entity.pdbx_description
1 polymer ?
#
loop_
_entity_poly.entity_id
_entity_poly.type
_entity_poly.pdbx_seq_one_letter_code
_entity_poly.pdbx_strand_id
1 'polypeptide(L)' 'MLVHRWKKPLVLGDNRIRIVVGSPEEALTWLIHEPNQSTAKWQRAWEACRAVIEGRMRAEDAKPAVQFAAAR' A
#
# COMPACT_ATOMS: atom_id res chain seq x y z
N MET A 1 0.04 5.41 16.51
CA MET A 1 -1.34 4.93 16.31
C MET A 1 -1.58 4.81 14.81
N LEU A 2 -2.07 3.67 14.32
CA LEU A 2 -2.48 3.53 12.91
C LEU A 2 -3.85 4.19 12.75
N VAL A 3 -3.89 5.36 12.12
CA VAL A 3 -5.10 6.20 12.02
C VAL A 3 -6.00 5.72 10.89
N HIS A 4 -5.42 5.12 9.84
CA HIS A 4 -6.11 4.83 8.58
C HIS A 4 -6.28 3.33 8.32
N ARG A 5 -6.77 2.56 9.30
CA ARG A 5 -6.97 1.10 9.10
C ARG A 5 -7.99 0.81 7.99
N TRP A 6 -7.63 -0.13 7.13
CA TRP A 6 -8.57 -0.73 6.18
C TRP A 6 -9.53 -1.69 6.87
N LYS A 7 -10.77 -1.73 6.38
CA LYS A 7 -11.80 -2.69 6.84
C LYS A 7 -11.38 -4.14 6.64
N LYS A 8 -10.67 -4.41 5.54
CA LYS A 8 -10.07 -5.71 5.24
C LYS A 8 -8.59 -5.49 4.93
N PRO A 9 -7.67 -6.15 5.64
CA PRO A 9 -6.25 -6.01 5.34
C PRO A 9 -5.93 -6.56 3.94
N LEU A 10 -4.88 -6.03 3.32
CA LEU A 10 -4.31 -6.61 2.11
C LEU A 10 -3.27 -7.66 2.51
N VAL A 11 -3.19 -8.72 1.71
CA VAL A 11 -2.12 -9.71 1.77
C VAL A 11 -1.25 -9.50 0.54
N LEU A 12 -0.01 -9.09 0.78
CA LEU A 12 1.01 -8.78 -0.22
C LEU A 12 2.11 -9.85 -0.18
N GLY A 13 2.94 -9.90 -1.23
CA GLY A 13 4.01 -10.88 -1.37
C GLY A 13 3.65 -12.03 -2.32
N ASP A 14 4.58 -12.98 -2.46
CA ASP A 14 4.45 -14.12 -3.38
C ASP A 14 4.19 -15.43 -2.63
N ASN A 15 4.24 -16.57 -3.33
CA ASN A 15 3.99 -17.89 -2.74
C ASN A 15 4.98 -18.27 -1.61
N ARG A 16 6.10 -17.56 -1.45
CA ARG A 16 7.11 -17.85 -0.41
C ARG A 16 6.93 -17.01 0.84
N ILE A 17 6.44 -15.78 0.71
CA ILE A 17 6.27 -14.84 1.83
C ILE A 17 4.93 -14.12 1.69
N ARG A 18 4.11 -14.19 2.73
CA ARG A 18 2.84 -13.45 2.86
C ARG A 18 3.00 -12.35 3.89
N ILE A 19 2.86 -11.11 3.47
CA ILE A 19 2.91 -9.92 4.31
C ILE A 19 1.48 -9.37 4.40
N VAL A 20 0.95 -9.26 5.61
CA VAL A 20 -0.37 -8.67 5.82
C VAL A 20 -0.20 -7.20 6.18
N VAL A 21 -0.80 -6.30 5.40
CA VAL A 21 -0.85 -4.87 5.69
C VAL A 21 -2.29 -4.43 5.90
N GLY A 22 -2.54 -3.83 7.05
CA GLY A 22 -3.85 -3.37 7.52
C GLY A 22 -4.08 -1.88 7.32
N SER A 23 -3.10 -1.10 6.87
CA SER A 23 -3.26 0.34 6.63
C SER A 23 -2.31 0.89 5.55
N PRO A 24 -2.58 2.10 5.04
CA PRO A 24 -1.67 2.83 4.15
C PRO A 24 -0.29 3.07 4.74
N GLU A 25 -0.17 3.28 6.06
CA GLU A 25 1.12 3.44 6.73
C GLU A 25 1.95 2.15 6.67
N GLU A 26 1.34 1.00 6.93
CA GLU A 26 2.02 -0.30 6.79
C GLU A 26 2.32 -0.63 5.32
N ALA A 27 1.46 -0.22 4.40
CA ALA A 27 1.69 -0.34 2.97
C ALA A 27 2.89 0.50 2.50
N LEU A 28 3.11 1.71 3.05
CA LEU A 28 4.31 2.50 2.76
C LEU A 28 5.57 1.79 3.25
N THR A 29 5.55 1.25 4.47
CA THR A 29 6.68 0.46 4.98
C THR A 29 6.99 -0.71 4.04
N TRP A 30 5.98 -1.41 3.54
CA TRP A 30 6.17 -2.46 2.54
C TRP A 30 6.74 -1.92 1.23
N LEU A 31 6.19 -0.84 0.67
CA LEU A 31 6.63 -0.24 -0.59
C LEU A 31 8.10 0.22 -0.57
N ILE A 32 8.62 0.69 0.58
CA ILE A 32 10.03 1.07 0.74
C ILE A 32 10.98 -0.12 0.45
N HIS A 33 10.53 -1.34 0.76
CA HIS A 33 11.33 -2.55 0.60
C HIS A 33 11.10 -3.27 -0.73
N GLU A 34 10.17 -2.80 -1.57
CA GLU A 34 9.96 -3.35 -2.91
C GLU A 34 11.11 -2.96 -3.84
N PRO A 35 11.62 -3.90 -4.67
CA PRO A 35 12.76 -3.63 -5.55
C PRO A 35 12.41 -2.71 -6.74
N ASN A 36 11.14 -2.66 -7.17
CA ASN A 36 10.73 -2.03 -8.42
C ASN A 36 10.10 -0.63 -8.22
N GLN A 37 10.81 0.25 -7.52
CA GLN A 37 10.32 1.59 -7.12
C GLN A 37 10.15 2.58 -8.30
N SER A 38 10.82 2.33 -9.43
CA SER A 38 10.72 3.17 -10.63
C SER A 38 9.45 2.93 -11.44
N THR A 39 8.66 1.90 -11.12
CA THR A 39 7.48 1.56 -11.92
C THR A 39 6.32 2.51 -11.64
N ALA A 40 5.53 2.82 -12.67
CA ALA A 40 4.34 3.66 -12.54
C ALA A 40 3.32 3.09 -11.53
N LYS A 41 3.23 1.75 -11.42
CA LYS A 41 2.38 1.09 -10.41
C LYS A 41 2.86 1.37 -8.98
N TRP A 42 4.17 1.32 -8.74
CA TRP A 42 4.75 1.65 -7.43
C TRP A 42 4.53 3.13 -7.08
N GLN A 43 4.82 4.04 -8.01
CA GLN A 43 4.66 5.48 -7.78
C GLN A 43 3.21 5.84 -7.45
N ARG A 44 2.24 5.26 -8.18
CA ARG A 44 0.82 5.45 -7.92
C ARG A 44 0.41 4.95 -6.54
N ALA A 45 0.91 3.79 -6.11
CA ALA A 45 0.62 3.26 -4.79
C ALA A 45 1.24 4.13 -3.68
N TRP A 46 2.45 4.62 -3.89
CA TRP A 46 3.16 5.52 -2.99
C TRP A 46 2.40 6.85 -2.79
N GLU A 47 2.05 7.51 -3.89
CA GLU A 47 1.30 8.77 -3.87
C GLU A 47 -0.08 8.62 -3.24
N ALA A 48 -0.79 7.52 -3.53
CA ALA A 48 -2.10 7.24 -2.94
C ALA A 48 -1.99 7.07 -1.42
N CYS A 49 -1.01 6.31 -0.91
CA CYS A 49 -0.84 6.14 0.53
C CYS A 49 -0.44 7.46 1.21
N ARG A 50 0.43 8.26 0.59
CA ARG A 50 0.76 9.60 1.09
C ARG A 50 -0.44 10.53 1.11
N ALA A 51 -1.28 10.52 0.08
CA ALA A 51 -2.48 11.33 0.02
C ALA A 51 -3.46 10.98 1.16
N VAL A 52 -3.51 9.73 1.61
CA VAL A 52 -4.31 9.35 2.79
C VAL A 52 -3.73 9.94 4.06
N ILE A 53 -2.41 9.81 4.28
CA ILE A 53 -1.74 10.35 5.48
C ILE A 53 -1.88 11.87 5.56
N GLU A 54 -1.83 12.55 4.42
CA GLU A 54 -2.03 13.99 4.29
C GLU A 54 -3.52 14.41 4.37
N GLY A 55 -4.45 13.46 4.53
CA GLY A 55 -5.89 13.72 4.63
C GLY A 55 -6.57 14.13 3.32
N ARG A 56 -5.89 13.97 2.18
CA ARG A 56 -6.38 14.32 0.83
C ARG A 56 -7.14 13.18 0.14
N MET A 57 -7.10 11.97 0.71
CA MET A 57 -7.74 10.76 0.18
C MET A 57 -8.23 9.88 1.32
N ARG A 58 -9.31 9.11 1.11
CA ARG A 58 -9.76 8.13 2.11
C ARG A 58 -8.91 6.87 2.03
N ALA A 59 -8.70 6.22 3.18
CA ALA A 59 -7.89 5.01 3.26
C ALA A 59 -8.30 3.93 2.26
N GLU A 60 -9.59 3.64 2.13
CA GLU A 60 -10.10 2.61 1.22
C GLU A 60 -9.85 2.92 -0.26
N ASP A 61 -9.73 4.20 -0.64
CA ASP A 61 -9.52 4.61 -2.03
C ASP A 61 -8.07 4.36 -2.48
N ALA A 62 -7.11 4.36 -1.55
CA ALA A 62 -5.70 4.06 -1.82
C ALA A 62 -5.42 2.55 -1.96
N LYS A 63 -6.27 1.72 -1.33
CA LYS A 63 -6.14 0.26 -1.29
C LYS A 63 -5.99 -0.43 -2.65
N PRO A 64 -6.80 -0.13 -3.70
CA PRO A 64 -6.62 -0.75 -5.01
C PRO A 64 -5.28 -0.40 -5.67
N ALA A 65 -4.73 0.79 -5.42
CA ALA A 65 -3.42 1.17 -5.96
C ALA A 65 -2.30 0.30 -5.35
N VAL A 66 -2.34 0.06 -4.04
CA VAL A 66 -1.39 -0.84 -3.34
C VAL A 66 -1.52 -2.27 -3.85
N GLN A 67 -2.75 -2.76 -4.00
CA GLN A 67 -2.99 -4.10 -4.55
C GLN A 67 -2.44 -4.25 -5.98
N PHE A 68 -2.57 -3.21 -6.80
CA PHE A 68 -2.04 -3.22 -8.17
C PHE A 68 -0.50 -3.17 -8.21
N ALA A 69 0.13 -2.44 -7.28
CA ALA A 69 1.59 -2.45 -7.15
C ALA A 69 2.13 -3.84 -6.76
N ALA A 70 1.39 -4.58 -5.92
CA ALA A 70 1.74 -5.93 -5.49
C ALA A 70 1.37 -7.03 -6.51
N ALA A 71 0.50 -6.75 -7.48
CA ALA A 71 0.26 -7.65 -8.59
C ALA A 71 1.51 -7.70 -9.47
N ARG A 72 2.10 -8.90 -9.61
CA ARG A 72 3.29 -9.12 -10.42
C ARG A 72 2.98 -8.93 -11.91
#